data_AF-A0A9P1ALC9-F1
#
_entry.id   AF-A0A9P1ALC9-F1
#
_cell.length_a   1.000
_cell.length_b   1.000
_cell.length_c   1.000
_cell.angle_alpha   90.00
_cell.angle_beta   90.00
_cell.angle_gamma   90.00
#
_symmetry.space_group_name_H-M   'P 1'
#
loop_
_entity.id
_entity.type
_entity.pdbx_description
1 polymer ?
#
loop_
_entity_poly.entity_id
_entity_poly.type
_entity_poly.pdbx_seq_one_letter_code
_entity_poly.pdbx_strand_id
1 'polypeptide(L)'
;MNPPAPIRPQPTGPLIVKAMRIAEVPFSRVVYNQIKRNVKSSPFHTALQEVFRDQKTRLMELNLQKREKNKEDAEQEKQLDEVLTNEMMMGHGIYRFGDPTDWRDKLPEVRTIYEHEMRNFELQKEAMLVSIRTVLQKQTEYRPITDEDIECLLEVRSRPMIRVRLGLKRSMCDIVIHYRETSMRTQKVRKFYGGTSKSDILNSYFHANIFDQFPSKAVKMELAKKCGITHKEVSMWFNAKRSRQKNLMKRVIEEEERTNGPKYYKPMERIISSCEGVMDPFRTMFALCGTKRSL
;
A
#
# COMPACT_ATOMS: atom_id res chain seq x y z
N MET A 1 63.52 -37.16 -15.98
CA MET A 1 62.58 -36.24 -16.67
C MET A 1 62.37 -35.04 -15.76
N ASN A 2 62.79 -33.84 -16.19
CA ASN A 2 62.57 -32.63 -15.41
C ASN A 2 61.08 -32.27 -15.43
N PRO A 3 60.50 -31.83 -14.30
CA PRO A 3 59.12 -31.36 -14.26
C PRO A 3 58.95 -30.15 -15.20
N PRO A 4 57.80 -30.02 -15.89
CA PRO A 4 57.55 -28.87 -16.75
C PRO A 4 57.61 -27.58 -15.93
N ALA A 5 58.33 -26.58 -16.46
CA ALA A 5 58.51 -25.30 -15.80
C ALA A 5 57.16 -24.62 -15.51
N PRO A 6 57.00 -23.97 -14.34
CA PRO A 6 55.78 -23.25 -14.01
C PRO A 6 55.53 -22.16 -15.05
N ILE A 7 54.32 -22.16 -15.62
CA ILE A 7 53.85 -21.17 -16.59
C ILE A 7 53.90 -19.80 -15.90
N ARG A 8 54.87 -18.94 -16.29
CA ARG A 8 54.92 -17.57 -15.80
C ARG A 8 53.65 -16.84 -16.25
N PRO A 9 52.95 -16.12 -15.35
CA PRO A 9 51.80 -15.32 -15.75
C PRO A 9 52.25 -14.25 -16.75
N GLN A 10 51.61 -14.24 -17.92
CA GLN A 10 51.83 -13.24 -18.97
C GLN A 10 51.52 -11.83 -18.42
N PRO A 11 52.25 -10.79 -18.86
CA PRO A 11 51.96 -9.42 -18.44
C PRO A 11 50.53 -9.06 -18.87
N THR A 12 49.71 -8.61 -17.92
CA THR A 12 48.31 -8.21 -18.14
C THR A 12 48.16 -6.87 -18.86
N GLY A 13 49.23 -6.07 -18.92
CA GLY A 13 49.25 -4.73 -19.54
C GLY A 13 48.70 -4.69 -20.97
N PRO A 14 49.17 -5.52 -21.91
CA PRO A 14 48.66 -5.56 -23.29
C PRO A 14 47.16 -5.90 -23.38
N LEU A 15 46.66 -6.77 -22.49
CA LEU A 15 45.23 -7.12 -22.43
C LEU A 15 44.39 -5.97 -21.89
N ILE A 16 44.89 -5.23 -20.88
CA ILE A 16 44.24 -4.05 -20.33
C ILE A 16 44.13 -2.95 -21.39
N VAL A 17 45.21 -2.67 -22.13
CA VAL A 17 45.20 -1.69 -23.23
C VAL A 17 44.18 -2.07 -24.30
N LYS A 18 44.08 -3.36 -24.62
CA LYS A 18 43.09 -3.88 -25.58
C LYS A 18 41.65 -3.75 -25.05
N ALA A 19 41.43 -4.00 -23.75
CA ALA A 19 40.13 -3.81 -23.10
C ALA A 19 39.71 -2.34 -23.07
N MET A 20 40.64 -1.41 -22.80
CA MET A 20 40.38 0.04 -22.83
C MET A 20 39.95 0.50 -24.23
N ARG A 21 40.65 0.05 -25.29
CA ARG A 21 40.23 0.34 -26.67
C ARG A 21 38.84 -0.18 -27.01
N ILE A 22 38.45 -1.35 -26.49
CA ILE A 22 37.10 -1.89 -26.67
C ILE A 22 36.05 -1.03 -25.96
N ALA A 23 36.38 -0.46 -24.80
CA ALA A 23 35.48 0.41 -24.04
C ALA A 23 35.24 1.78 -24.71
N GLU A 24 36.18 2.24 -25.53
CA GLU A 24 36.08 3.51 -26.30
C GLU A 24 35.28 3.37 -27.61
N VAL A 25 34.92 2.15 -28.02
CA VAL A 25 34.17 1.92 -29.26
C VAL A 25 32.74 2.46 -29.13
N PRO A 26 32.24 3.29 -30.07
CA PRO A 26 30.87 3.79 -30.05
C PRO A 26 29.85 2.65 -30.00
N PHE A 27 28.88 2.76 -29.10
CA PHE A 27 27.85 1.74 -28.90
C PHE A 27 26.78 1.81 -30.01
N SER A 28 27.17 1.53 -31.26
CA SER A 28 26.23 1.41 -32.38
C SER A 28 25.65 0.00 -32.46
N ARG A 29 24.37 -0.10 -32.85
CA ARG A 29 23.66 -1.38 -32.98
C ARG A 29 24.34 -2.33 -33.98
N VAL A 30 24.96 -1.75 -35.01
CA VAL A 30 25.71 -2.49 -36.05
C VAL A 30 26.98 -3.10 -35.46
N VAL A 31 27.79 -2.30 -34.76
CA VAL A 31 29.04 -2.75 -34.13
C VAL A 31 28.75 -3.79 -33.05
N TYR A 32 27.72 -3.58 -32.24
CA TYR A 32 27.28 -4.53 -31.22
C TYR A 32 26.90 -5.90 -31.81
N ASN A 33 26.11 -5.90 -32.89
CA ASN A 33 25.71 -7.14 -33.57
C ASN A 33 26.91 -7.84 -34.23
N GLN A 34 27.88 -7.07 -34.74
CA GLN A 34 29.12 -7.64 -35.29
C GLN A 34 29.95 -8.33 -34.21
N ILE A 35 30.16 -7.68 -33.06
CA ILE A 35 30.90 -8.27 -31.93
C ILE A 35 30.21 -9.56 -31.46
N LYS A 36 28.87 -9.55 -31.35
CA LYS A 36 28.09 -10.75 -31.00
C LYS A 36 28.33 -11.90 -31.96
N ARG A 37 28.34 -11.65 -33.27
CA ARG A 37 28.62 -12.69 -34.27
C ARG A 37 30.04 -13.22 -34.11
N ASN A 38 31.03 -12.34 -34.00
CA ASN A 38 32.44 -12.72 -33.86
C ASN A 38 32.70 -13.57 -32.60
N VAL A 39 32.06 -13.24 -31.48
CA VAL A 39 32.18 -14.02 -30.24
C VAL A 39 31.58 -15.41 -30.40
N LYS A 40 30.40 -15.53 -31.02
CA LYS A 40 29.74 -16.83 -31.27
C LYS A 40 30.48 -17.69 -32.28
N SER A 41 31.09 -17.09 -33.30
CA SER A 41 31.84 -17.81 -34.33
C SER A 41 33.25 -18.21 -33.88
N SER A 42 33.67 -17.83 -32.68
CA SER A 42 34.98 -18.20 -32.16
C SER A 42 35.03 -19.70 -31.84
N PRO A 43 36.03 -20.45 -32.33
CA PRO A 43 36.19 -21.88 -32.02
C PRO A 43 36.32 -22.16 -30.51
N PHE A 44 36.82 -21.18 -29.76
CA PHE A 44 37.03 -21.29 -28.32
C PHE A 44 35.83 -20.85 -27.48
N HIS A 45 34.74 -20.41 -28.10
CA HIS A 45 33.58 -19.85 -27.40
C HIS A 45 33.01 -20.82 -26.36
N THR A 46 32.73 -22.06 -26.77
CA THR A 46 32.16 -23.10 -25.89
C THR A 46 33.11 -23.45 -24.76
N ALA A 47 34.38 -23.73 -25.07
CA ALA A 47 35.39 -24.09 -24.08
C ALA A 47 35.61 -22.97 -23.04
N LEU A 48 35.69 -21.71 -23.49
CA LEU A 48 35.83 -20.58 -22.58
C LEU A 48 34.58 -20.39 -21.72
N GLN A 49 33.38 -20.56 -22.29
CA GLN A 49 32.14 -20.49 -21.50
C GLN A 49 32.09 -21.56 -20.41
N GLU A 50 32.46 -22.79 -20.71
CA GLU A 50 32.49 -23.89 -19.72
C GLU A 50 33.47 -23.59 -18.59
N VAL A 51 34.71 -23.19 -18.92
CA VAL A 51 35.73 -22.84 -17.93
C VAL A 51 35.28 -21.68 -17.05
N PHE A 52 34.69 -20.63 -17.64
CA PHE A 52 34.22 -19.49 -16.86
C PHE A 52 33.01 -19.84 -15.99
N ARG A 53 32.10 -20.71 -16.44
CA ARG A 53 31.01 -21.21 -15.60
C ARG A 53 31.54 -22.04 -14.43
N ASP A 54 32.45 -22.98 -14.68
CA ASP A 54 33.07 -23.81 -13.63
C ASP A 54 33.81 -22.95 -12.59
N GLN A 55 34.63 -21.99 -13.03
CA GLN A 55 35.28 -21.05 -12.12
C GLN A 55 34.29 -20.25 -11.28
N LYS A 56 33.16 -19.84 -11.89
CA LYS A 56 32.13 -19.08 -11.20
C LYS A 56 31.40 -19.91 -10.15
N THR A 57 31.05 -21.16 -10.46
CA THR A 57 30.40 -22.08 -9.51
C THR A 57 31.27 -22.27 -8.26
N ARG A 58 32.57 -22.49 -8.44
CA ARG A 58 33.54 -22.61 -7.32
C ARG A 58 33.58 -21.36 -6.44
N LEU A 59 33.50 -20.16 -7.03
CA LEU A 59 33.45 -18.90 -6.29
C LEU A 59 32.10 -18.66 -5.58
N MET A 60 31.01 -19.23 -6.10
CA MET A 60 29.68 -19.13 -5.51
C MET A 60 29.54 -19.99 -4.24
N GLU A 61 30.10 -21.20 -4.25
CA GLU A 61 30.12 -22.10 -3.08
C GLU A 61 30.79 -21.43 -1.86
N LEU A 62 31.83 -20.64 -2.09
CA LEU A 62 32.49 -19.82 -1.07
C LEU A 62 31.61 -18.69 -0.49
N ASN A 63 30.59 -18.24 -1.23
CA ASN A 63 29.70 -17.15 -0.82
C ASN A 63 28.35 -17.62 -0.22
N LEU A 64 28.00 -18.91 -0.33
CA LEU A 64 26.74 -19.45 0.18
C LEU A 64 26.56 -19.29 1.70
N GLN A 65 27.66 -19.14 2.44
CA GLN A 65 27.69 -19.02 3.91
C GLN A 65 27.03 -17.73 4.47
N LYS A 66 26.56 -16.79 3.63
CA LYS A 66 25.96 -15.51 4.05
C LYS A 66 24.44 -15.38 3.86
N ARG A 67 23.70 -16.46 3.59
CA ARG A 67 22.27 -16.41 3.24
C ARG A 67 21.28 -16.50 4.42
N GLU A 68 21.65 -16.11 5.63
CA GLU A 68 20.70 -16.01 6.75
C GLU A 68 20.04 -14.63 6.82
N LYS A 69 18.90 -14.48 6.14
CA LYS A 69 17.86 -13.51 6.52
C LYS A 69 16.61 -13.78 5.69
N ASN A 70 15.55 -14.28 6.34
CA ASN A 70 14.15 -14.26 5.89
C ASN A 70 13.17 -14.93 6.88
N LYS A 71 13.62 -15.41 8.04
CA LYS A 71 12.73 -16.07 9.03
C LYS A 71 11.64 -15.13 9.59
N GLU A 72 11.97 -13.85 9.77
CA GLU A 72 11.06 -12.86 10.37
C GLU A 72 9.90 -12.50 9.44
N ASP A 73 10.19 -12.21 8.16
CA ASP A 73 9.15 -11.90 7.16
C ASP A 73 8.17 -13.07 6.95
N ALA A 74 8.67 -14.32 6.99
CA ALA A 74 7.84 -15.52 6.86
C ALA A 74 6.92 -15.74 8.07
N GLU A 75 7.39 -15.43 9.29
CA GLU A 75 6.58 -15.53 10.49
C GLU A 75 5.48 -14.46 10.51
N GLN A 76 5.82 -13.21 10.16
CA GLN A 76 4.85 -12.11 10.05
C GLN A 76 3.75 -12.43 9.02
N GLU A 77 4.13 -13.03 7.90
CA GLU A 77 3.19 -13.44 6.87
C GLU A 77 2.18 -14.47 7.37
N LYS A 78 2.66 -15.49 8.07
CA LYS A 78 1.82 -16.53 8.66
C LYS A 78 0.83 -15.95 9.67
N GLN A 79 1.28 -15.00 10.49
CA GLN A 79 0.40 -14.32 11.46
C GLN A 79 -0.70 -13.52 10.76
N LEU A 80 -0.37 -12.77 9.69
CA LEU A 80 -1.38 -12.04 8.92
C LEU A 80 -2.36 -12.97 8.21
N ASP A 81 -1.89 -14.10 7.67
CA ASP A 81 -2.76 -15.10 7.04
C ASP A 81 -3.72 -15.74 8.04
N GLU A 82 -3.25 -16.02 9.26
CA GLU A 82 -4.11 -16.52 10.33
C GLU A 82 -5.18 -15.51 10.70
N VAL A 83 -4.83 -14.22 10.87
CA VAL A 83 -5.79 -13.14 11.16
C VAL A 83 -6.81 -12.99 10.02
N LEU A 84 -6.36 -12.90 8.77
CA LEU A 84 -7.25 -12.77 7.62
C LEU A 84 -8.15 -14.00 7.48
N THR A 85 -7.61 -15.20 7.63
CA THR A 85 -8.41 -16.43 7.54
C THR A 85 -9.45 -16.45 8.65
N ASN A 86 -9.08 -16.16 9.90
CA ASN A 86 -10.01 -16.18 11.02
C ASN A 86 -11.08 -15.08 10.92
N GLU A 87 -10.71 -13.84 10.62
CA GLU A 87 -11.67 -12.75 10.55
C GLU A 87 -12.56 -12.81 9.31
N MET A 88 -12.02 -13.27 8.17
CA MET A 88 -12.80 -13.43 6.94
C MET A 88 -13.65 -14.71 6.92
N MET A 89 -13.26 -15.80 7.62
CA MET A 89 -14.05 -17.05 7.73
C MET A 89 -15.14 -16.99 8.82
N MET A 90 -15.07 -16.05 9.77
CA MET A 90 -16.12 -15.81 10.76
C MET A 90 -17.42 -15.20 10.16
N GLY A 91 -17.51 -15.08 8.83
CA GLY A 91 -18.71 -14.66 8.09
C GLY A 91 -19.87 -15.67 8.07
N HIS A 92 -19.69 -16.89 8.61
CA HIS A 92 -20.75 -17.90 8.72
C HIS A 92 -20.99 -18.38 10.15
N GLY A 93 -20.80 -17.49 11.14
CA GLY A 93 -21.17 -17.75 12.53
C GLY A 93 -22.68 -17.57 12.76
N ILE A 94 -23.30 -18.55 13.40
CA ILE A 94 -24.72 -18.70 13.75
C ILE A 94 -25.18 -17.61 14.72
N TYR A 95 -25.20 -16.35 14.31
CA TYR A 95 -25.83 -15.24 15.02
C TYR A 95 -26.87 -14.59 14.11
N ARG A 96 -27.92 -15.35 13.78
CA ARG A 96 -29.19 -14.75 13.41
C ARG A 96 -29.79 -14.15 14.67
N PHE A 97 -29.85 -12.82 14.76
CA PHE A 97 -31.09 -12.04 14.89
C PHE A 97 -30.76 -10.56 15.16
N GLY A 98 -30.92 -9.71 14.13
CA GLY A 98 -31.65 -8.45 14.32
C GLY A 98 -30.89 -7.12 14.43
N ASP A 99 -29.65 -6.96 13.98
CA ASP A 99 -29.07 -5.62 13.80
C ASP A 99 -28.81 -5.34 12.30
N PRO A 100 -29.57 -4.44 11.63
CA PRO A 100 -29.37 -4.00 10.24
C PRO A 100 -28.03 -3.28 9.96
N THR A 101 -27.05 -3.39 10.85
CA THR A 101 -25.79 -2.64 10.87
C THR A 101 -24.63 -3.55 11.28
N ASP A 102 -24.71 -4.83 10.92
CA ASP A 102 -23.58 -5.73 11.10
C ASP A 102 -22.50 -5.36 10.07
N TRP A 103 -21.31 -5.02 10.56
CA TRP A 103 -20.18 -4.70 9.71
C TRP A 103 -19.74 -5.90 8.86
N ARG A 104 -20.16 -7.11 9.24
CA ARG A 104 -19.96 -8.33 8.47
C ARG A 104 -20.57 -8.26 7.07
N ASP A 105 -21.61 -7.46 6.85
CA ASP A 105 -22.20 -7.26 5.53
C ASP A 105 -21.23 -6.55 4.55
N LYS A 106 -20.20 -5.87 5.07
CA LYS A 106 -19.14 -5.25 4.27
C LYS A 106 -17.98 -6.20 3.95
N LEU A 107 -17.89 -7.35 4.63
CA LEU A 107 -16.80 -8.31 4.40
C LEU A 107 -16.73 -8.89 2.98
N PRO A 108 -17.84 -9.19 2.28
CA PRO A 108 -17.78 -9.69 0.91
C PRO A 108 -17.14 -8.68 -0.06
N GLU A 109 -17.51 -7.40 0.06
CA GLU A 109 -16.95 -6.29 -0.74
C GLU A 109 -15.44 -6.15 -0.50
N VAL A 110 -15.05 -6.12 0.78
CA VAL A 110 -13.67 -6.02 1.22
C VAL A 110 -12.84 -7.21 0.71
N ARG A 111 -13.40 -8.43 0.78
CA ARG A 111 -12.79 -9.65 0.22
C ARG A 111 -12.57 -9.55 -1.29
N THR A 112 -13.57 -9.10 -2.05
CA THR A 112 -13.45 -8.97 -3.51
C THR A 112 -12.32 -8.00 -3.90
N ILE A 113 -12.18 -6.88 -3.18
CA ILE A 113 -11.10 -5.92 -3.41
C ILE A 113 -9.74 -6.57 -3.12
N TYR A 114 -9.57 -7.22 -1.96
CA TYR A 114 -8.33 -7.89 -1.61
C TYR A 114 -7.93 -8.96 -2.61
N GLU A 115 -8.87 -9.82 -3.00
CA GLU A 115 -8.60 -10.87 -3.98
C GLU A 115 -8.23 -10.31 -5.36
N HIS A 116 -8.86 -9.21 -5.77
CA HIS A 116 -8.51 -8.52 -7.02
C HIS A 116 -7.09 -7.94 -6.97
N GLU A 117 -6.78 -7.18 -5.91
CA GLU A 117 -5.45 -6.58 -5.71
C GLU A 117 -4.35 -7.64 -5.60
N MET A 118 -4.62 -8.73 -4.86
CA MET A 118 -3.66 -9.82 -4.71
C MET A 118 -3.39 -10.55 -6.03
N ARG A 119 -4.44 -10.81 -6.83
CA ARG A 119 -4.28 -11.37 -8.18
C ARG A 119 -3.48 -10.44 -9.09
N ASN A 120 -3.77 -9.15 -9.09
CA ASN A 120 -3.04 -8.18 -9.89
C ASN A 120 -1.55 -8.13 -9.49
N PHE A 121 -1.27 -8.13 -8.19
CA PHE A 121 0.09 -8.18 -7.66
C PHE A 121 0.84 -9.44 -8.13
N GLU A 122 0.25 -10.63 -7.99
CA GLU A 122 0.90 -11.88 -8.42
C GLU A 122 1.11 -11.92 -9.94
N LEU A 123 0.14 -11.44 -10.73
CA LEU A 123 0.30 -11.32 -12.19
C LEU A 123 1.46 -10.40 -12.58
N GLN A 124 1.56 -9.22 -11.95
CA GLN A 124 2.66 -8.29 -12.23
C GLN A 124 4.01 -8.83 -11.78
N LYS A 125 4.04 -9.52 -10.63
CA LYS A 125 5.23 -10.21 -10.13
C LYS A 125 5.70 -11.27 -11.12
N GLU A 126 4.80 -12.14 -11.58
CA GLU A 126 5.16 -13.20 -12.53
C GLU A 126 5.62 -12.62 -13.87
N ALA A 127 4.90 -11.63 -14.41
CA ALA A 127 5.30 -10.96 -15.65
C ALA A 127 6.70 -10.34 -15.55
N MET A 128 7.04 -9.72 -14.41
CA MET A 128 8.37 -9.17 -14.17
C MET A 128 9.44 -10.27 -14.07
N LEU A 129 9.18 -11.35 -13.33
CA LEU A 129 10.13 -12.46 -13.18
C LEU A 129 10.40 -13.15 -14.52
N VAL A 130 9.36 -13.38 -15.33
CA VAL A 130 9.49 -13.92 -16.70
C VAL A 130 10.32 -12.98 -17.59
N SER A 131 10.07 -11.68 -17.52
CA SER A 131 10.85 -10.67 -18.26
C SER A 131 12.34 -10.71 -17.88
N ILE A 132 12.65 -10.74 -16.58
CA ILE A 132 14.03 -10.84 -16.08
C ILE A 132 14.68 -12.15 -16.53
N ARG A 133 14.00 -13.28 -16.34
CA ARG A 133 14.48 -14.60 -16.79
C ARG A 133 14.81 -14.59 -18.28
N THR A 134 13.91 -14.06 -19.10
CA THR A 134 14.10 -13.96 -20.56
C THR A 134 15.32 -13.11 -20.93
N VAL A 135 15.52 -11.98 -20.26
CA VAL A 135 16.68 -11.12 -20.49
C VAL A 135 17.98 -11.83 -20.09
N LEU A 136 18.00 -12.49 -18.92
CA LEU A 136 19.18 -13.20 -18.44
C LEU A 136 19.52 -14.40 -19.32
N GLN A 137 18.51 -15.18 -19.75
CA GLN A 137 18.67 -16.28 -20.70
C GLN A 137 19.26 -15.80 -22.03
N LYS A 138 18.86 -14.63 -22.55
CA LYS A 138 19.50 -14.06 -23.75
C LYS A 138 20.95 -13.61 -23.51
N GLN A 139 21.31 -13.32 -22.26
CA GLN A 139 22.67 -12.93 -21.90
C GLN A 139 23.60 -14.13 -21.69
N THR A 140 23.10 -15.32 -21.37
CA THR A 140 23.92 -16.55 -21.23
C THR A 140 24.68 -16.87 -22.52
N GLU A 141 24.15 -16.48 -23.69
CA GLU A 141 24.80 -16.63 -24.99
C GLU A 141 26.16 -15.91 -25.09
N TYR A 142 26.41 -14.89 -24.25
CA TYR A 142 27.60 -14.03 -24.34
C TYR A 142 28.32 -13.84 -23.01
N ARG A 143 27.74 -14.31 -21.91
CA ARG A 143 28.26 -14.16 -20.56
C ARG A 143 28.20 -15.51 -19.83
N PRO A 144 29.17 -15.82 -18.97
CA PRO A 144 29.10 -16.99 -18.11
C PRO A 144 28.09 -16.74 -16.98
N ILE A 145 26.81 -16.89 -17.31
CA ILE A 145 25.68 -16.86 -16.39
C ILE A 145 25.14 -18.30 -16.35
N THR A 146 25.10 -18.89 -15.16
CA THR A 146 24.52 -20.21 -14.92
C THR A 146 23.04 -20.09 -14.57
N ASP A 147 22.29 -21.19 -14.64
CA ASP A 147 20.88 -21.18 -14.25
C ASP A 147 20.72 -20.87 -12.76
N GLU A 148 21.68 -21.27 -11.91
CA GLU A 148 21.73 -20.92 -10.49
C GLU A 148 21.89 -19.41 -10.27
N ASP A 149 22.63 -18.70 -11.13
CA ASP A 149 22.70 -17.23 -11.09
C ASP A 149 21.34 -16.60 -11.39
N ILE A 150 20.61 -17.16 -12.36
CA ILE A 150 19.29 -16.68 -12.75
C ILE A 150 18.33 -16.86 -11.59
N GLU A 151 18.26 -18.06 -11.00
CA GLU A 151 17.41 -18.32 -9.83
C GLU A 151 17.81 -17.44 -8.64
N CYS A 152 19.10 -17.28 -8.38
CA CYS A 152 19.61 -16.39 -7.32
C CYS A 152 19.14 -14.93 -7.52
N LEU A 153 19.23 -14.40 -8.74
CA LEU A 153 18.80 -13.05 -9.05
C LEU A 153 17.28 -12.89 -8.97
N LEU A 154 16.52 -13.88 -9.43
CA LEU A 154 15.06 -13.90 -9.30
C LEU A 154 14.64 -13.93 -7.83
N GLU A 155 15.30 -14.73 -7.00
CA GLU A 155 15.09 -14.80 -5.55
C GLU A 155 15.40 -13.45 -4.89
N VAL A 156 16.57 -12.86 -5.15
CA VAL A 156 16.94 -11.56 -4.58
C VAL A 156 15.97 -10.46 -5.02
N ARG A 157 15.52 -10.50 -6.28
CA ARG A 157 14.58 -9.52 -6.83
C ARG A 157 13.16 -9.72 -6.31
N SER A 158 12.77 -10.94 -5.94
CA SER A 158 11.44 -11.21 -5.38
C SER A 158 11.30 -10.84 -3.90
N ARG A 159 12.41 -10.73 -3.15
CA ARG A 159 12.39 -10.37 -1.71
C ARG A 159 11.62 -9.08 -1.38
N PRO A 160 11.82 -7.93 -2.05
CA PRO A 160 11.02 -6.73 -1.78
C PRO A 160 9.52 -6.93 -2.00
N MET A 161 9.14 -7.88 -2.87
CA MET A 161 7.74 -8.17 -3.19
C MET A 161 7.03 -8.87 -2.01
N ILE A 162 7.79 -9.57 -1.15
CA ILE A 162 7.25 -10.11 0.11
C ILE A 162 6.68 -8.97 0.96
N ARG A 163 7.40 -7.84 1.09
CA ARG A 163 6.92 -6.68 1.84
C ARG A 163 5.70 -6.02 1.22
N VAL A 164 5.61 -5.94 -0.11
CA VAL A 164 4.42 -5.42 -0.80
C VAL A 164 3.20 -6.29 -0.49
N ARG A 165 3.35 -7.61 -0.56
CA ARG A 165 2.29 -8.56 -0.24
C ARG A 165 1.88 -8.51 1.23
N LEU A 166 2.84 -8.39 2.16
CA LEU A 166 2.58 -8.14 3.58
C LEU A 166 1.81 -6.83 3.79
N GLY A 167 2.19 -5.76 3.06
CA GLY A 167 1.50 -4.48 3.08
C GLY A 167 0.04 -4.57 2.64
N LEU A 168 -0.25 -5.33 1.58
CA LEU A 168 -1.62 -5.59 1.12
C LEU A 168 -2.44 -6.34 2.19
N LYS A 169 -1.87 -7.40 2.77
CA LYS A 169 -2.51 -8.17 3.85
C LYS A 169 -2.77 -7.29 5.08
N ARG A 170 -1.81 -6.45 5.46
CA ARG A 170 -1.94 -5.53 6.60
C ARG A 170 -3.01 -4.47 6.36
N SER A 171 -3.00 -3.83 5.19
CA SER A 171 -4.03 -2.86 4.81
C SER A 171 -5.43 -3.47 4.87
N MET A 172 -5.56 -4.73 4.51
CA MET A 172 -6.80 -5.47 4.59
C MET A 172 -7.23 -5.70 6.05
N CYS A 173 -6.31 -6.16 6.92
CA CYS A 173 -6.57 -6.29 8.36
C CYS A 173 -7.01 -4.95 8.97
N ASP A 174 -6.34 -3.85 8.62
CA ASP A 174 -6.65 -2.51 9.14
C ASP A 174 -8.08 -2.09 8.77
N ILE A 175 -8.53 -2.38 7.55
CA ILE A 175 -9.91 -2.13 7.10
C ILE A 175 -10.92 -2.96 7.91
N VAL A 176 -10.65 -4.25 8.12
CA VAL A 176 -11.54 -5.15 8.87
C VAL A 176 -11.64 -4.70 10.34
N ILE A 177 -10.51 -4.39 10.97
CA ILE A 177 -10.45 -3.86 12.34
C ILE A 177 -11.24 -2.55 12.43
N HIS A 178 -11.05 -1.64 11.48
CA HIS A 178 -11.77 -0.37 11.45
C HIS A 178 -13.30 -0.56 11.40
N TYR A 179 -13.78 -1.46 10.54
CA TYR A 179 -15.20 -1.80 10.45
C TYR A 179 -15.75 -2.38 11.76
N ARG A 180 -15.00 -3.31 12.37
CA ARG A 180 -15.36 -3.92 13.66
C ARG A 180 -15.45 -2.88 14.77
N GLU A 181 -14.44 -2.02 14.91
CA GLU A 181 -14.39 -0.98 15.95
C GLU A 181 -15.50 0.06 15.78
N THR A 182 -15.76 0.49 14.55
CA THR A 182 -16.83 1.45 14.23
C THR A 182 -18.20 0.88 14.54
N SER A 183 -18.44 -0.39 14.22
CA SER A 183 -19.70 -1.07 14.56
C SER A 183 -19.85 -1.25 16.07
N MET A 184 -18.81 -1.70 16.78
CA MET A 184 -18.83 -1.81 18.24
C MET A 184 -19.09 -0.45 18.91
N ARG A 185 -18.48 0.63 18.41
CA ARG A 185 -18.74 2.00 18.88
C ARG A 185 -20.19 2.40 18.65
N THR A 186 -20.73 2.13 17.48
CA THR A 186 -22.14 2.39 17.13
C THR A 186 -23.10 1.61 18.04
N GLN A 187 -22.80 0.33 18.31
CA GLN A 187 -23.58 -0.49 19.23
C GLN A 187 -23.49 0.00 20.68
N LYS A 188 -22.30 0.40 21.17
CA LYS A 188 -22.13 0.99 22.51
C LYS A 188 -22.94 2.27 22.65
N VAL A 189 -22.93 3.14 21.64
CA VAL A 189 -23.76 4.35 21.58
C VAL A 189 -25.24 3.96 21.64
N ARG A 190 -25.70 3.00 20.82
CA ARG A 190 -27.10 2.53 20.87
C ARG A 190 -27.50 1.93 22.22
N LYS A 191 -26.63 1.14 22.86
CA LYS A 191 -26.89 0.56 24.20
C LYS A 191 -26.89 1.63 25.29
N PHE A 192 -26.00 2.62 25.19
CA PHE A 192 -25.95 3.76 26.11
C PHE A 192 -27.19 4.68 25.95
N TYR A 193 -27.70 4.84 24.73
CA TYR A 193 -28.87 5.67 24.44
C TYR A 193 -30.21 4.90 24.34
N GLY A 194 -30.21 3.57 24.52
CA GLY A 194 -31.35 2.65 24.38
C GLY A 194 -31.92 2.57 22.96
N GLY A 195 -32.28 1.38 22.46
CA GLY A 195 -32.91 1.19 21.14
C GLY A 195 -34.15 2.07 20.91
N THR A 196 -34.41 2.45 19.64
CA THR A 196 -35.20 3.63 19.20
C THR A 196 -35.13 4.73 20.24
N SER A 197 -34.00 5.45 20.25
CA SER A 197 -33.64 6.27 21.39
C SER A 197 -34.80 7.20 21.72
N LYS A 198 -35.04 7.43 23.01
CA LYS A 198 -35.91 8.52 23.47
C LYS A 198 -35.57 9.82 22.72
N SER A 199 -34.30 9.98 22.37
CA SER A 199 -33.77 11.02 21.48
C SER A 199 -34.33 10.97 20.05
N ASP A 200 -34.46 9.80 19.42
CA ASP A 200 -34.95 9.64 18.04
C ASP A 200 -36.43 9.98 17.92
N ILE A 201 -37.26 9.54 18.87
CA ILE A 201 -38.69 9.88 18.93
C ILE A 201 -38.87 11.40 19.12
N LEU A 202 -38.09 12.00 20.04
CA LEU A 202 -38.14 13.43 20.30
C LEU A 202 -37.54 14.26 19.16
N ASN A 203 -36.47 13.78 18.50
CA ASN A 203 -35.85 14.42 17.34
C ASN A 203 -36.78 14.36 16.13
N SER A 204 -37.41 13.22 15.84
CA SER A 204 -38.36 13.07 14.74
C SER A 204 -39.51 14.06 14.87
N TYR A 205 -40.12 14.17 16.06
CA TYR A 205 -41.13 15.18 16.34
C TYR A 205 -40.58 16.61 16.18
N PHE A 206 -39.39 16.89 16.71
CA PHE A 206 -38.79 18.23 16.60
C PHE A 206 -38.53 18.65 15.14
N HIS A 207 -38.12 17.71 14.28
CA HIS A 207 -37.88 17.96 12.87
C HIS A 207 -39.17 18.03 12.04
N ALA A 208 -40.23 17.30 12.43
CA ALA A 208 -41.56 17.47 11.84
C ALA A 208 -42.19 18.83 12.20
N ASN A 209 -41.86 19.37 13.38
CA ASN A 209 -42.44 20.60 13.92
C ASN A 209 -41.40 21.73 14.05
N ILE A 210 -40.56 21.92 13.03
CA ILE A 210 -39.51 22.97 13.04
C ILE A 210 -40.09 24.39 13.17
N PHE A 211 -41.29 24.62 12.63
CA PHE A 211 -41.99 25.90 12.67
C PHE A 211 -42.78 26.12 13.97
N ASP A 212 -43.17 25.04 14.66
CA ASP A 212 -43.86 25.07 15.95
C ASP A 212 -43.07 24.31 17.02
N GLN A 213 -42.00 24.96 17.50
CA GLN A 213 -41.01 24.36 18.39
C GLN A 213 -41.49 24.25 19.86
N PHE A 214 -42.73 24.62 20.13
CA PHE A 214 -43.34 24.64 21.46
C PHE A 214 -44.49 23.63 21.54
N PRO A 215 -44.18 22.32 21.70
CA PRO A 215 -45.23 21.31 21.82
C PRO A 215 -46.16 21.61 23.00
N SER A 216 -47.46 21.44 22.78
CA SER A 216 -48.47 21.60 23.81
C SER A 216 -48.29 20.58 24.95
N LYS A 217 -48.90 20.85 26.11
CA LYS A 217 -48.84 19.94 27.27
C LYS A 217 -49.32 18.53 26.93
N ALA A 218 -50.37 18.40 26.11
CA ALA A 218 -50.90 17.12 25.67
C ALA A 218 -49.87 16.33 24.85
N VAL A 219 -49.21 16.99 23.90
CA VAL A 219 -48.21 16.35 23.04
C VAL A 219 -46.95 15.95 23.82
N LYS A 220 -46.51 16.79 24.77
CA LYS A 220 -45.40 16.43 25.67
C LYS A 220 -45.71 15.20 26.51
N MET A 221 -46.95 15.03 26.97
CA MET A 221 -47.36 13.82 27.70
C MET A 221 -47.41 12.58 26.81
N GLU A 222 -47.83 12.72 25.56
CA GLU A 222 -47.81 11.62 24.59
C GLU A 222 -46.38 11.18 24.25
N LEU A 223 -45.47 12.13 24.02
CA LEU A 223 -44.04 11.88 23.80
C LEU A 223 -43.39 11.26 25.05
N ALA A 224 -43.74 11.72 26.25
CA ALA A 224 -43.29 11.15 27.51
C ALA A 224 -43.70 9.67 27.64
N LYS A 225 -44.94 9.34 27.26
CA LYS A 225 -45.45 7.96 27.24
C LYS A 225 -44.73 7.09 26.20
N LYS A 226 -44.52 7.61 24.98
CA LYS A 226 -43.79 6.91 23.90
C LYS A 226 -42.31 6.66 24.26
N CYS A 227 -41.69 7.59 24.98
CA CYS A 227 -40.28 7.52 25.37
C CYS A 227 -40.04 6.88 26.75
N GLY A 228 -41.09 6.56 27.53
CA GLY A 228 -40.94 6.06 28.91
C GLY A 228 -40.12 7.01 29.80
N ILE A 229 -40.44 8.31 29.77
CA ILE A 229 -39.82 9.37 30.61
C ILE A 229 -40.90 10.28 31.19
N THR A 230 -40.50 11.15 32.11
CA THR A 230 -41.41 12.15 32.69
C THR A 230 -41.64 13.32 31.73
N HIS A 231 -42.81 13.94 31.85
CA HIS A 231 -43.14 15.20 31.15
C HIS A 231 -42.09 16.31 31.40
N LYS A 232 -41.47 16.32 32.59
CA LYS A 232 -40.42 17.28 32.95
C LYS A 232 -39.13 17.05 32.15
N GLU A 233 -38.71 15.80 32.00
CA GLU A 233 -37.54 15.43 31.19
C GLU A 233 -37.74 15.76 29.70
N VAL A 234 -38.94 15.52 29.16
CA VAL A 234 -39.30 15.95 27.79
C VAL A 234 -39.19 17.48 27.66
N SER A 235 -39.71 18.23 28.63
CA SER A 235 -39.66 19.70 28.62
C SER A 235 -38.22 20.22 28.67
N MET A 236 -37.38 19.64 29.53
CA MET A 236 -35.96 19.97 29.61
C MET A 236 -35.23 19.66 28.30
N TRP A 237 -35.54 18.52 27.67
CA TRP A 237 -34.94 18.12 26.40
C TRP A 237 -35.24 19.12 25.29
N PHE A 238 -36.51 19.54 25.13
CA PHE A 238 -36.88 20.55 24.12
C PHE A 238 -36.23 21.91 24.39
N ASN A 239 -36.09 22.31 25.67
CA ASN A 239 -35.36 23.53 26.03
C ASN A 239 -33.88 23.45 25.62
N ALA A 240 -33.22 22.32 25.91
CA ALA A 240 -31.82 22.10 25.54
C ALA A 240 -31.63 22.02 24.02
N LYS A 241 -32.55 21.36 23.30
CA LYS A 241 -32.51 21.23 21.83
C LYS A 241 -32.66 22.59 21.14
N ARG A 242 -33.60 23.43 21.56
CA ARG A 242 -33.76 24.80 21.03
C ARG A 242 -32.53 25.67 21.31
N SER A 243 -31.95 25.59 22.51
CA SER A 243 -30.73 26.31 22.84
C SER A 243 -29.56 25.92 21.92
N ARG A 244 -29.36 24.62 21.69
CA ARG A 244 -28.34 24.11 20.75
C ARG A 244 -28.59 24.58 19.32
N GLN A 245 -29.84 24.53 18.84
CA GLN A 245 -30.20 24.97 17.49
C GLN A 245 -29.96 26.47 17.29
N LYS A 246 -30.33 27.29 18.28
CA LYS A 246 -30.08 28.74 18.28
C LYS A 246 -28.59 29.05 18.20
N ASN A 247 -27.77 28.35 18.98
CA ASN A 247 -26.32 28.55 18.98
C ASN A 247 -25.67 28.09 17.68
N LEU A 248 -26.17 27.00 17.06
CA LEU A 248 -25.69 26.54 15.76
C LEU A 248 -26.01 27.58 14.67
N MET A 249 -27.26 28.07 14.62
CA MET A 249 -27.67 29.11 13.68
C MET A 249 -26.85 30.38 13.86
N LYS A 250 -26.58 30.80 15.11
CA LYS A 250 -25.73 31.96 15.39
C LYS A 250 -24.32 31.78 14.83
N ARG A 251 -23.72 30.61 14.99
CA ARG A 251 -22.39 30.30 14.44
C ARG A 251 -22.36 30.32 12.91
N VAL A 252 -23.40 29.79 12.26
CA VAL A 252 -23.52 29.81 10.80
C VAL A 252 -23.63 31.25 10.28
N ILE A 253 -24.44 32.09 10.94
CA ILE A 253 -24.56 33.52 10.59
C ILE A 253 -23.22 34.25 10.81
N GLU A 254 -22.57 34.07 11.96
CA GLU A 254 -21.25 34.65 12.26
C GLU A 254 -20.17 34.20 11.26
N GLU A 255 -20.31 33.00 10.68
CA GLU A 255 -19.43 32.46 9.66
C GLU A 255 -19.71 33.01 8.27
N GLU A 256 -20.98 33.20 7.92
CA GLU A 256 -21.43 33.80 6.66
C GLU A 256 -21.14 35.31 6.59
N GLU A 257 -21.26 36.03 7.71
CA GLU A 257 -20.85 37.43 7.83
C GLU A 257 -19.32 37.59 7.66
N ARG A 258 -18.56 36.60 8.12
CA ARG A 258 -17.09 36.58 7.99
C ARG A 258 -16.66 36.33 6.53
N THR A 259 -17.46 35.61 5.74
CA THR A 259 -17.15 35.29 4.35
C THR A 259 -17.71 36.33 3.35
N ASN A 260 -18.77 37.06 3.69
CA ASN A 260 -19.46 38.00 2.78
C ASN A 260 -19.22 39.51 3.06
N GLY A 261 -18.19 39.89 3.84
CA GLY A 261 -17.81 41.30 3.99
C GLY A 261 -17.31 41.96 2.69
N PRO A 262 -17.54 43.27 2.44
CA PRO A 262 -17.26 43.89 1.15
C PRO A 262 -15.76 44.09 0.94
N LYS A 263 -15.22 43.56 -0.18
CA LYS A 263 -13.88 43.92 -0.68
C LYS A 263 -13.87 44.12 -2.19
N TYR A 264 -14.04 45.38 -2.58
CA TYR A 264 -13.41 45.94 -3.78
C TYR A 264 -11.89 46.03 -3.49
N TYR A 265 -11.07 45.51 -4.43
CA TYR A 265 -9.60 45.47 -4.60
C TYR A 265 -8.69 46.24 -3.58
N LYS A 266 -7.79 45.58 -2.80
CA LYS A 266 -6.38 45.12 -3.04
C LYS A 266 -5.32 46.24 -3.05
N PRO A 267 -4.11 46.03 -2.47
CA PRO A 267 -2.98 45.33 -3.16
C PRO A 267 -2.23 44.32 -2.26
N MET A 268 -1.86 43.11 -2.72
CA MET A 268 -0.58 42.78 -3.39
C MET A 268 0.65 43.31 -2.61
N GLU A 269 1.52 42.37 -2.20
CA GLU A 269 2.82 42.56 -1.50
C GLU A 269 2.84 42.62 0.03
N ARG A 270 2.56 41.47 0.68
CA ARG A 270 3.41 40.98 1.77
C ARG A 270 3.08 39.52 2.04
N ILE A 271 4.11 38.68 2.19
CA ILE A 271 4.04 37.24 2.51
C ILE A 271 3.87 36.32 1.27
N ILE A 272 4.54 36.67 0.16
CA ILE A 272 5.45 35.69 -0.47
C ILE A 272 6.80 35.95 0.23
N SER A 273 7.08 35.27 1.36
CA SER A 273 8.44 35.25 1.96
C SER A 273 8.63 34.33 3.18
N SER A 274 7.60 33.68 3.78
CA SER A 274 7.85 33.04 5.08
C SER A 274 7.43 31.59 5.29
N CYS A 275 6.74 30.93 4.37
CA CYS A 275 6.40 29.51 4.57
C CYS A 275 6.40 28.72 3.25
N GLU A 276 7.52 28.79 2.52
CA GLU A 276 7.97 27.63 1.76
C GLU A 276 8.60 26.66 2.77
N GLY A 277 7.93 25.54 3.00
CA GLY A 277 8.46 24.45 3.80
C GLY A 277 7.40 23.82 4.67
N VAL A 278 7.31 22.49 4.55
CA VAL A 278 6.57 21.55 5.41
C VAL A 278 5.23 21.05 4.83
N MET A 279 5.38 19.97 4.06
CA MET A 279 4.60 18.71 4.11
C MET A 279 3.37 18.55 3.20
N ASP A 280 3.64 18.07 1.97
CA ASP A 280 2.71 17.29 1.16
C ASP A 280 3.14 15.80 1.19
N PRO A 281 2.33 14.86 1.75
CA PRO A 281 2.69 13.46 1.91
C PRO A 281 2.72 12.61 0.62
N PHE A 282 2.26 13.14 -0.52
CA PHE A 282 2.08 12.32 -1.73
C PHE A 282 3.26 12.36 -2.71
N ARG A 283 4.31 13.14 -2.42
CA ARG A 283 5.48 13.29 -3.32
C ARG A 283 6.60 12.27 -3.12
N THR A 284 6.53 11.43 -2.09
CA THR A 284 7.60 10.47 -1.74
C THR A 284 7.48 9.12 -2.45
N MET A 285 6.40 8.85 -3.19
CA MET A 285 6.26 7.58 -3.94
C MET A 285 6.97 7.56 -5.30
N PHE A 286 7.32 8.71 -5.89
CA PHE A 286 7.98 8.76 -7.20
C PHE A 286 9.51 8.86 -7.15
N ALA A 287 10.13 8.98 -5.97
CA ALA A 287 11.57 9.18 -5.82
C ALA A 287 12.39 7.88 -5.70
N LEU A 288 11.77 6.70 -5.65
CA LEU A 288 12.47 5.41 -5.55
C LEU A 288 12.65 4.69 -6.90
N CYS A 289 12.17 5.25 -8.01
CA CYS A 289 12.46 4.73 -9.35
C CYS A 289 13.40 5.68 -10.09
N GLY A 290 14.70 5.52 -9.85
CA GLY A 290 15.75 6.25 -10.55
C GLY A 290 15.69 5.98 -12.06
N THR A 291 15.16 6.93 -12.82
CA THR A 291 15.42 7.05 -14.26
C THR A 291 15.83 8.48 -14.57
N LYS A 292 17.14 8.68 -14.70
CA LYS A 292 17.67 9.85 -15.42
C LYS A 292 17.24 9.70 -16.89
N ARG A 293 16.28 10.51 -17.34
CA ARG A 293 16.17 10.88 -18.76
C ARG A 293 16.93 12.17 -18.94
N SER A 294 18.09 12.09 -19.56
CA SER A 294 18.77 13.22 -20.19
C SER A 294 18.02 13.60 -21.47
N LEU A 295 17.62 14.86 -21.58
CA LEU A 295 17.70 15.59 -22.83
C LEU A 295 19.13 16.14 -22.97
#